data_AF-M5C7C6-F1
#
_entry.id   AF-M5C7C6-F1
#
_cell.length_a   1.000
_cell.length_b   1.000
_cell.length_c   1.000
_cell.angle_alpha   90.00
_cell.angle_beta   90.00
_cell.angle_gamma   90.00
#
_symmetry.space_group_name_H-M   'P 1'
#
loop_
_entity.id
_entity.type
_entity.pdbx_description
1 polymer ?
#
loop_
_entity_poly.entity_id
_entity_poly.type
_entity_poly.pdbx_seq_one_letter_code
_entity_poly.pdbx_strand_id
1 'polypeptide(L)'
;MIVANTTPDSSGQGKGLFHSHNRRGLLFCMVFVLGAVLYGYDGTYFTGILAMTRFKNDFGTLQNGVRVITASNQSLFASIVQVGEVLGSLGAGFIGDRSGRKGALFMVVVIVTLGAVLQLIVVGSTPLLVVGRLVLGAGVGIASNCVPCAFISIICM
;
A
#
# COMPACT_ATOMS: atom_id res chain seq x y z
N MET A 1 -30.31 22.95 15.49
CA MET A 1 -30.76 23.31 14.14
C MET A 1 -29.61 24.06 13.46
N ILE A 2 -28.64 23.31 12.93
CA ILE A 2 -27.48 23.85 12.20
C ILE A 2 -27.72 23.50 10.75
N VAL A 3 -28.20 24.48 9.97
CA VAL A 3 -28.39 24.33 8.52
C VAL A 3 -27.19 25.02 7.87
N ALA A 4 -26.16 24.24 7.53
CA ALA A 4 -25.14 24.66 6.58
C ALA A 4 -25.63 24.22 5.19
N ASN A 5 -26.16 25.21 4.46
CA ASN A 5 -26.70 25.08 3.12
C ASN A 5 -25.60 24.75 2.11
N THR A 6 -25.83 23.70 1.32
CA THR A 6 -25.11 23.37 0.10
C THR A 6 -25.48 24.35 -1.02
N THR A 7 -24.51 24.95 -1.71
CA THR A 7 -24.54 25.03 -3.17
C THR A 7 -23.12 25.21 -3.75
N PRO A 8 -22.82 24.61 -4.91
CA PRO A 8 -21.49 24.50 -5.49
C PRO A 8 -21.22 25.64 -6.49
N ASP A 9 -19.99 26.13 -6.55
CA ASP A 9 -19.52 26.94 -7.69
C ASP A 9 -18.40 26.20 -8.42
N SER A 10 -18.76 25.65 -9.58
CA SER A 10 -17.85 25.28 -10.65
C SER A 10 -17.86 26.38 -11.71
N SER A 11 -16.89 27.30 -11.71
CA SER A 11 -16.33 27.88 -12.94
C SER A 11 -15.19 28.89 -12.70
N GLY A 12 -13.95 28.47 -13.03
CA GLY A 12 -12.99 29.37 -13.69
C GLY A 12 -11.92 30.08 -12.85
N GLN A 13 -10.88 29.36 -12.41
CA GLN A 13 -9.52 29.94 -12.38
C GLN A 13 -8.44 28.90 -12.76
N GLY A 14 -8.46 28.52 -14.04
CA GLY A 14 -7.33 27.91 -14.74
C GLY A 14 -6.27 28.92 -15.15
N LYS A 15 -5.73 29.74 -14.23
CA LYS A 15 -4.63 30.68 -14.51
C LYS A 15 -3.70 30.80 -13.29
N GLY A 16 -2.73 29.89 -13.18
CA GLY A 16 -1.60 30.04 -12.26
C GLY A 16 -0.89 28.76 -11.81
N LEU A 17 -1.52 27.58 -11.92
CA LEU A 17 -0.95 26.31 -11.41
C LEU A 17 0.16 25.71 -12.30
N PHE A 18 0.47 26.34 -13.43
CA PHE A 18 1.39 25.84 -14.46
C PHE A 18 2.56 26.82 -14.73
N HIS A 19 3.03 27.54 -13.70
CA HIS A 19 4.27 28.32 -13.84
C HIS A 19 5.46 27.35 -13.86
N SER A 20 6.27 27.40 -14.92
CA SER A 20 7.37 26.44 -15.20
C SER A 20 8.46 26.35 -14.12
N HIS A 21 8.40 27.23 -13.10
CA HIS A 21 9.31 27.27 -11.96
C HIS A 21 9.06 26.18 -10.90
N ASN A 22 7.86 25.56 -10.83
CA ASN A 22 7.53 24.51 -9.85
C ASN A 22 7.17 23.15 -10.48
N ARG A 23 7.83 22.78 -11.58
CA ARG A 23 7.63 21.46 -12.23
C ARG A 23 8.10 20.30 -11.35
N ARG A 24 9.10 20.52 -10.50
CA ARG A 24 9.65 19.48 -9.62
C ARG A 24 8.62 19.04 -8.58
N GLY A 25 7.97 19.98 -7.88
CA GLY A 25 6.92 19.65 -6.91
C GLY A 25 5.71 18.95 -7.54
N LEU A 26 5.30 19.37 -8.74
CA LEU A 26 4.22 18.73 -9.49
C LEU A 26 4.55 17.27 -9.86
N LEU A 27 5.78 17.00 -10.31
CA LEU A 27 6.24 15.64 -10.64
C LEU A 27 6.24 14.73 -9.41
N PHE A 28 6.74 15.22 -8.27
CA PHE A 28 6.71 14.44 -7.03
C PHE A 28 5.28 14.15 -6.56
N CYS A 29 4.37 15.13 -6.67
CA CYS A 29 2.97 14.94 -6.32
C CYS A 29 2.27 13.91 -7.22
N MET A 30 2.54 13.94 -8.53
CA MET A 30 2.05 12.91 -9.46
C MET A 30 2.54 11.51 -9.10
N VAL A 31 3.83 11.36 -8.81
CA VAL A 31 4.42 10.06 -8.40
C VAL A 31 3.78 9.56 -7.10
N PHE A 32 3.51 10.45 -6.15
CA PHE A 32 2.85 10.10 -4.90
C PHE A 32 1.41 9.62 -5.11
N VAL A 33 0.63 10.32 -5.92
CA VAL A 33 -0.75 9.92 -6.27
C VAL A 33 -0.76 8.57 -6.97
N LEU A 34 0.19 8.30 -7.88
CA LEU A 34 0.33 7.00 -8.51
C LEU A 34 0.62 5.89 -7.48
N GLY A 35 1.47 6.16 -6.48
CA GLY A 35 1.72 5.23 -5.38
C GLY A 35 0.48 4.93 -4.54
N ALA A 36 -0.33 5.95 -4.23
CA ALA A 36 -1.58 5.78 -3.49
C ALA A 36 -2.62 4.97 -4.29
N VAL A 37 -2.72 5.20 -5.60
CA VAL A 37 -3.57 4.41 -6.50
C VAL A 37 -3.11 2.96 -6.57
N LEU A 38 -1.80 2.72 -6.66
CA LEU A 38 -1.23 1.37 -6.70
C LEU A 38 -1.51 0.62 -5.39
N TYR A 39 -1.39 1.28 -4.24
CA TYR A 39 -1.73 0.69 -2.95
C TYR A 39 -3.22 0.29 -2.85
N GLY A 40 -4.13 1.11 -3.39
CA GLY A 40 -5.56 0.76 -3.49
C GLY A 40 -5.81 -0.38 -4.48
N TYR A 41 -5.06 -0.43 -5.57
CA TYR A 41 -5.06 -1.56 -6.51
C TYR A 41 -4.59 -2.84 -5.82
N ASP A 42 -3.62 -2.76 -4.90
CA ASP A 42 -3.10 -3.89 -4.14
C ASP A 42 -4.18 -4.54 -3.20
N GLY A 43 -5.16 -3.78 -2.72
CA GLY A 43 -6.29 -4.37 -1.97
C GLY A 43 -7.24 -5.17 -2.88
N THR A 44 -7.53 -4.61 -4.06
CA THR A 44 -8.56 -5.11 -4.96
C THR A 44 -8.10 -6.30 -5.80
N TYR A 45 -6.86 -6.31 -6.30
CA TYR A 45 -6.34 -7.47 -7.03
C TYR A 45 -6.33 -8.73 -6.14
N PHE A 46 -5.99 -8.58 -4.85
CA PHE A 46 -5.90 -9.72 -3.94
C PHE A 46 -7.27 -10.35 -3.71
N THR A 47 -8.30 -9.53 -3.55
CA THR A 47 -9.70 -9.99 -3.47
C THR A 47 -10.11 -10.73 -4.74
N GLY A 48 -9.68 -10.25 -5.93
CA GLY A 48 -9.89 -10.93 -7.20
C GLY A 48 -9.20 -12.30 -7.29
N ILE A 49 -7.95 -12.41 -6.84
CA ILE A 49 -7.21 -13.69 -6.81
C ILE A 49 -7.89 -14.69 -5.88
N LEU A 50 -8.38 -14.25 -4.72
CA LEU A 50 -9.11 -15.12 -3.78
C LEU A 50 -10.43 -15.67 -4.35
N ALA A 51 -11.07 -14.94 -5.27
CA ALA A 51 -12.29 -15.38 -5.92
C ALA A 51 -12.06 -16.47 -6.99
N MET A 52 -10.82 -16.63 -7.45
CA MET A 52 -10.43 -17.50 -8.56
C MET A 52 -10.55 -18.99 -8.20
N THR A 53 -11.14 -19.79 -9.10
CA THR A 53 -11.39 -21.22 -8.88
C THR A 53 -10.12 -22.06 -8.74
N ARG A 54 -9.00 -21.63 -9.35
CA ARG A 54 -7.67 -22.26 -9.18
C ARG A 54 -7.16 -22.09 -7.74
N PHE A 55 -7.29 -20.89 -7.20
CA PHE A 55 -6.91 -20.58 -5.82
C PHE A 55 -7.81 -21.31 -4.80
N LYS A 56 -9.11 -21.42 -5.09
CA LYS A 56 -10.05 -22.25 -4.31
C LYS A 56 -9.71 -23.74 -4.33
N ASN A 57 -9.11 -24.24 -5.41
CA ASN A 57 -8.71 -25.64 -5.51
C ASN A 57 -7.44 -25.97 -4.71
N ASP A 58 -6.51 -25.02 -4.58
CA ASP A 58 -5.25 -25.17 -3.82
C ASP A 58 -5.40 -24.83 -2.32
N PHE A 59 -6.33 -23.94 -1.96
CA PHE A 59 -6.50 -23.44 -0.58
C PHE A 59 -7.88 -23.70 0.05
N GLY A 60 -8.80 -24.34 -0.68
CA GLY A 60 -10.16 -24.60 -0.19
C GLY A 60 -10.25 -25.87 0.65
N THR A 61 -10.76 -25.73 1.87
CA THR A 61 -11.28 -26.85 2.66
C THR A 61 -12.63 -27.30 2.09
N LEU A 62 -12.86 -28.62 2.02
CA LEU A 62 -14.14 -29.19 1.61
C LEU A 62 -15.21 -28.85 2.67
N GLN A 63 -16.16 -27.97 2.34
CA GLN A 63 -17.44 -27.90 3.02
C GLN A 63 -18.56 -28.18 2.02
N ASN A 64 -19.37 -29.20 2.30
CA ASN A 64 -20.58 -29.54 1.51
C ASN A 64 -20.35 -29.69 -0.01
N GLY A 65 -19.27 -30.36 -0.43
CA GLY A 65 -19.03 -30.70 -1.84
C GLY A 65 -18.54 -29.55 -2.73
N VAL A 66 -18.34 -28.34 -2.18
CA VAL A 66 -17.81 -27.17 -2.91
C VAL A 66 -16.52 -26.70 -2.23
N ARG A 67 -15.42 -26.58 -2.98
CA ARG A 67 -14.18 -25.99 -2.46
C ARG A 67 -14.34 -24.48 -2.39
N VAL A 68 -14.41 -23.93 -1.18
CA VAL A 68 -14.56 -22.50 -0.94
C VAL A 68 -13.48 -22.01 0.00
N ILE A 69 -12.92 -20.83 -0.29
CA ILE A 69 -12.13 -20.08 0.68
C ILE A 69 -13.12 -19.57 1.73
N THR A 70 -13.07 -20.09 2.95
CA THR A 70 -13.90 -19.60 4.06
C THR A 70 -13.56 -18.13 4.35
N ALA A 71 -14.57 -17.32 4.67
CA ALA A 71 -14.41 -15.91 5.04
C ALA A 71 -13.37 -15.70 6.17
N SER A 72 -13.19 -16.70 7.04
CA SER A 72 -12.15 -16.73 8.07
C SER A 72 -10.73 -16.65 7.52
N ASN A 73 -10.43 -17.28 6.39
CA ASN A 73 -9.10 -17.21 5.78
C ASN A 73 -8.85 -15.83 5.16
N GLN A 74 -9.87 -15.23 4.57
CA GLN A 74 -9.77 -13.88 3.99
C GLN A 74 -9.50 -12.83 5.06
N SER A 75 -10.21 -12.92 6.19
CA SER A 75 -9.99 -12.01 7.33
C SER A 75 -8.62 -12.23 7.96
N LEU A 76 -8.15 -13.48 8.09
CA LEU A 76 -6.78 -13.76 8.54
C LEU A 76 -5.73 -13.09 7.66
N PHE A 77 -5.88 -13.13 6.33
CA PHE A 77 -4.95 -12.45 5.42
C PHE A 77 -5.04 -10.92 5.51
N ALA A 78 -6.22 -10.35 5.70
CA ALA A 78 -6.37 -8.90 5.88
C ALA A 78 -5.73 -8.43 7.19
N SER A 79 -5.96 -9.16 8.29
CA SER A 79 -5.41 -8.82 9.61
C SER A 79 -3.88 -8.96 9.67
N ILE A 80 -3.28 -9.94 8.99
CA ILE A 80 -1.80 -10.10 9.00
C ILE A 80 -1.09 -8.90 8.36
N VAL A 81 -1.70 -8.28 7.34
CA VAL A 81 -1.15 -7.09 6.66
C VAL A 81 -1.15 -5.91 7.62
N GLN A 82 -2.26 -5.69 8.34
CA GLN A 82 -2.35 -4.65 9.36
C GLN A 82 -1.31 -4.86 10.48
N VAL A 83 -1.13 -6.10 10.93
CA VAL A 83 -0.11 -6.44 11.94
C VAL A 83 1.30 -6.14 11.39
N GLY A 84 1.58 -6.50 10.14
CA GLY A 84 2.84 -6.18 9.47
C GLY A 84 3.06 -4.67 9.38
N GLU A 85 2.03 -3.90 9.06
CA GLU A 85 2.08 -2.43 8.95
C GLU A 85 2.42 -1.77 10.30
N VAL A 86 1.81 -2.25 11.40
CA VAL A 86 2.11 -1.80 12.77
C VAL A 86 3.55 -2.12 13.16
N LEU A 87 4.02 -3.34 12.87
CA LEU A 87 5.41 -3.74 13.13
C LEU A 87 6.39 -2.91 12.28
N GLY A 88 6.02 -2.63 11.03
CA GLY A 88 6.76 -1.77 10.13
C GLY A 88 6.87 -0.34 10.65
N SER A 89 5.76 0.25 11.11
CA SER A 89 5.76 1.63 11.66
C SER A 89 6.57 1.74 12.95
N LEU A 90 6.52 0.72 13.81
CA LEU A 90 7.35 0.65 15.03
C LEU A 90 8.85 0.64 14.70
N GLY A 91 9.26 -0.12 13.69
CA GLY A 91 10.66 -0.16 13.23
C GLY A 91 11.08 1.06 12.41
N ALA A 92 10.13 1.76 11.78
CA ALA A 92 10.39 2.88 10.88
C ALA A 92 11.06 4.07 11.56
N GLY A 93 10.73 4.35 12.83
CA GLY A 93 11.36 5.44 13.60
C GLY A 93 12.87 5.23 13.76
N PHE A 94 13.29 4.01 14.10
CA PHE A 94 14.71 3.70 14.32
C PHE A 94 15.53 3.65 13.02
N ILE A 95 14.91 3.18 11.94
CA ILE A 95 15.52 3.09 10.61
C ILE A 95 15.56 4.45 9.90
N GLY A 96 14.55 5.29 10.14
CA GLY A 96 14.41 6.63 9.56
C GLY A 96 15.51 7.59 9.98
N ASP A 97 15.88 7.58 11.27
CA ASP A 97 16.93 8.45 11.79
C ASP A 97 18.33 8.08 11.26
N ARG A 98 18.54 6.83 10.85
CA ARG A 98 19.85 6.32 10.42
C ARG A 98 20.06 6.29 8.90
N SER A 99 19.00 6.24 8.08
CA SER A 99 19.12 5.99 6.63
C SER A 99 19.22 7.24 5.73
N GLY A 100 19.11 8.45 6.27
CA GLY A 100 19.17 9.69 5.48
C GLY A 100 18.01 9.86 4.49
N ARG A 101 17.89 11.07 3.90
CA ARG A 101 16.69 11.52 3.16
C ARG A 101 16.40 10.72 1.87
N LYS A 102 17.41 10.10 1.24
CA LYS A 102 17.28 9.29 0.02
C LYS A 102 17.41 7.78 0.27
N GLY A 103 18.16 7.37 1.30
CA GLY A 103 18.41 5.96 1.60
C GLY A 103 17.18 5.26 2.16
N ALA A 104 16.34 5.96 2.92
CA ALA A 104 15.09 5.41 3.46
C ALA A 104 14.14 4.95 2.35
N LEU A 105 13.96 5.75 1.29
CA LEU A 105 13.12 5.39 0.15
C LEU A 105 13.65 4.17 -0.61
N PHE A 106 14.98 4.08 -0.77
CA PHE A 106 15.60 2.94 -1.44
C PHE A 106 15.43 1.65 -0.64
N MET A 107 15.61 1.70 0.68
CA MET A 107 15.40 0.56 1.59
C MET A 107 13.95 0.07 1.56
N VAL A 108 12.98 0.98 1.56
CA VAL A 108 11.54 0.63 1.46
C VAL A 108 11.26 -0.12 0.16
N VAL A 109 11.75 0.38 -0.97
CA VAL A 109 11.56 -0.27 -2.28
C VAL A 109 12.16 -1.67 -2.30
N VAL A 110 13.35 -1.88 -1.72
CA VAL A 110 13.99 -3.19 -1.64
C VAL A 110 13.16 -4.17 -0.80
N ILE A 111 12.66 -3.75 0.36
CA ILE A 111 11.84 -4.59 1.25
C ILE A 111 10.52 -4.98 0.58
N VAL A 112 9.84 -4.02 -0.05
CA VAL A 112 8.57 -4.26 -0.77
C VAL A 112 8.80 -5.17 -1.97
N THR A 113 9.90 -4.97 -2.71
CA THR A 113 10.25 -5.84 -3.85
C THR A 113 10.53 -7.27 -3.40
N LEU A 114 11.28 -7.46 -2.31
CA LEU A 114 11.51 -8.79 -1.72
C LEU A 114 10.20 -9.45 -1.28
N GLY A 115 9.31 -8.70 -0.64
CA GLY A 115 7.98 -9.19 -0.25
C GLY A 115 7.13 -9.63 -1.45
N ALA A 116 7.12 -8.84 -2.53
CA ALA A 116 6.42 -9.18 -3.76
C ALA A 116 7.00 -10.44 -4.44
N VAL A 117 8.33 -10.56 -4.49
CA VAL A 117 9.02 -11.73 -5.05
C VAL A 117 8.71 -12.99 -4.22
N LEU A 118 8.70 -12.89 -2.88
CA LEU A 118 8.29 -13.99 -2.00
C LEU A 118 6.84 -14.42 -2.27
N GLN A 119 5.95 -13.47 -2.54
CA GLN A 119 4.56 -13.75 -2.91
C GLN A 119 4.44 -14.53 -4.23
N LEU A 120 5.31 -14.23 -5.21
CA LEU A 120 5.30 -14.80 -6.56
C LEU A 120 6.00 -16.16 -6.66
N ILE A 121 7.08 -16.37 -5.91
CA ILE A 121 7.84 -17.63 -5.95
C ILE A 121 7.08 -18.74 -5.24
N VAL A 122 6.23 -18.41 -4.26
CA VAL A 122 5.59 -19.39 -3.38
C VAL A 122 4.11 -19.56 -3.67
N VAL A 123 3.78 -19.71 -4.95
CA VAL A 123 2.43 -20.12 -5.36
C VAL A 123 2.29 -21.61 -5.04
N GLY A 124 1.73 -21.93 -3.86
CA GLY A 124 1.43 -23.31 -3.45
C GLY A 124 1.49 -23.59 -1.94
N SER A 125 1.97 -22.67 -1.10
CA SER A 125 2.00 -22.85 0.35
C SER A 125 1.36 -21.67 1.09
N THR A 126 0.25 -21.94 1.77
CA THR A 126 -0.56 -20.98 2.55
C THR A 126 0.25 -20.17 3.55
N PRO A 127 1.16 -20.75 4.35
CA PRO A 127 1.91 -19.98 5.34
C PRO A 127 2.93 -19.03 4.72
N LEU A 128 3.52 -19.38 3.58
CA LEU A 128 4.49 -18.51 2.90
C LEU A 128 3.82 -17.31 2.22
N LEU A 129 2.58 -17.48 1.76
CA LEU A 129 1.75 -16.38 1.27
C LEU A 129 1.47 -15.37 2.39
N VAL A 130 1.19 -15.85 3.61
CA VAL A 130 0.99 -15.02 4.81
C VAL A 130 2.27 -14.27 5.18
N VAL A 131 3.42 -14.94 5.15
CA VAL A 131 4.71 -14.30 5.45
C VAL A 131 5.05 -13.23 4.41
N GLY A 132 4.84 -13.49 3.12
CA GLY A 132 5.01 -12.49 2.05
C GLY A 132 4.15 -11.24 2.27
N ARG A 133 2.88 -11.43 2.68
CA ARG A 133 1.94 -10.35 3.02
C ARG A 133 2.38 -9.54 4.23
N LEU A 134 2.93 -10.21 5.25
CA LEU A 134 3.46 -9.55 6.43
C LEU A 134 4.68 -8.68 6.08
N VAL A 135 5.59 -9.20 5.26
CA VAL A 135 6.78 -8.45 4.79
C VAL A 135 6.38 -7.27 3.90
N LEU A 136 5.43 -7.46 2.98
CA LEU A 136 4.86 -6.38 2.18
C LEU A 136 4.23 -5.30 3.07
N GLY A 137 3.40 -5.70 4.06
CA GLY A 137 2.78 -4.79 5.02
C GLY A 137 3.81 -4.02 5.85
N ALA A 138 4.87 -4.68 6.30
CA ALA A 138 5.96 -4.03 7.02
C ALA A 138 6.69 -2.99 6.16
N GLY A 139 6.91 -3.29 4.87
CA GLY A 139 7.48 -2.34 3.91
C GLY A 139 6.61 -1.09 3.73
N VAL A 140 5.29 -1.28 3.61
CA VAL A 140 4.32 -0.18 3.51
C VAL A 140 4.25 0.65 4.80
N GLY A 141 4.29 0.02 5.97
CA GLY A 141 4.32 0.74 7.26
C GLY A 141 5.52 1.67 7.39
N ILE A 142 6.69 1.25 6.88
CA ILE A 142 7.90 2.10 6.81
C ILE A 142 7.72 3.20 5.74
N ALA A 143 7.08 2.90 4.61
CA ALA A 143 6.77 3.87 3.57
C ALA A 143 5.86 5.01 4.07
N SER A 144 4.86 4.69 4.90
CA SER A 144 3.95 5.66 5.52
C SER A 144 4.68 6.71 6.35
N ASN A 145 5.79 6.34 7.01
CA ASN A 145 6.63 7.28 7.75
C ASN A 145 7.53 8.14 6.83
N CYS A 146 7.80 7.68 5.60
CA CYS A 146 8.55 8.44 4.60
C CYS A 146 7.70 9.51 3.92
N VAL A 147 6.37 9.37 3.90
CA VAL A 147 5.42 10.35 3.32
C VAL A 147 5.61 11.77 3.88
N PRO A 148 5.57 11.99 5.21
CA PRO A 148 5.78 13.33 5.76
C PRO A 148 7.19 13.87 5.43
N CYS A 149 8.21 13.01 5.39
CA CYS A 149 9.57 13.41 5.01
C CYS A 149 9.67 13.89 3.55
N ALA A 150 8.98 13.20 2.63
CA ALA A 150 8.93 13.59 1.22
C ALA A 150 8.22 14.95 1.04
N PHE A 151 7.15 15.17 1.81
CA PHE A 151 6.40 16.42 1.79
C PHE A 151 7.24 17.59 2.36
N ILE A 152 7.93 17.37 3.49
CA ILE A 152 8.86 18.37 4.06
C ILE A 152 9.95 18.75 3.06
N SER A 153 10.47 17.78 2.30
CA SER A 153 11.52 18.03 1.32
C SER A 153 11.04 18.85 0.11
N ILE A 154 9.73 18.82 -0.20
CA ILE A 154 9.12 19.63 -1.26
C ILE A 154 8.89 21.07 -0.78
N ILE A 155 8.49 21.26 0.47
CA ILE A 155 8.28 22.60 1.06
C ILE A 155 9.60 23.35 1.26
N CYS A 156 10.68 22.64 1.56
CA CYS A 156 11.98 23.22 1.89
C CYS A 156 12.85 23.53 0.65
N MET A 157 12.34 23.27 -0.56
CA MET A 157 13.10 23.39 -1.83
C MET A 157 12.41 24.37 -2.77
#